data_AF-A0A662H2B8-F1
#
_entry.id   AF-A0A662H2B8-F1
#
_cell.length_a   1.000
_cell.length_b   1.000
_cell.length_c   1.000
_cell.angle_alpha   90.00
_cell.angle_beta   90.00
_cell.angle_gamma   90.00
#
_symmetry.space_group_name_H-M   'P 1'
#
loop_
_entity.id
_entity.type
_entity.pdbx_description
1 polymer ?
#
loop_
_entity_poly.entity_id
_entity_poly.type
_entity_poly.pdbx_seq_one_letter_code
_entity_poly.pdbx_strand_id
1 'polypeptide(L)'
;MEMFISLVGSRIEEEPNLLFDKADTSAVHPQVYWGLRRFGPYDKSASKLRLVIIGPRDKAKQIKGLINSLNNGTSIMPGGMQRFFRCTLEIVDEMIVNSMETQEYERAGSMFTRRWDPRDVDVVIAYIPKTSRYFSNTPYYRLKAILASEGFVSQMITHQTFERLKWAYLNLASAIFSKAGYAPWVLESEMPRTDMILGISISNFVSYKHRAGERPRYIGYANIFDSYGKWMFFEGTAKPYTKDQSIEQLKELIGKAIEKFKAEKGFIPRNIVIHYYKRFGKKEIKATINILNELLGEDNYSIAFVSIDDSHPIKLYDLSTDDGSFPRGYYVYLGENDILLSTTGFTKIASMRMGTPRLLRIRLKQHPNEFLTIDDVALQVLSLTKLDWATVAPFVREPVTLRYAREIAYLTAAISEEEWGRITRPEVNAILSKRPWFI
;
A
#
# COMPACT_ATOMS: atom_id res chain seq x y z
N MET A 1 4.42 47.25 -7.84
CA MET A 1 3.63 46.86 -6.67
C MET A 1 3.48 45.36 -6.74
N GLU A 2 4.40 44.62 -6.12
CA GLU A 2 4.27 43.16 -6.02
C GLU A 2 3.06 42.87 -5.14
N MET A 3 2.03 42.30 -5.76
CA MET A 3 0.80 41.94 -5.07
C MET A 3 1.09 40.67 -4.27
N PHE A 4 1.55 40.83 -3.03
CA PHE A 4 1.72 39.71 -2.11
C PHE A 4 0.34 39.15 -1.80
N ILE A 5 0.02 38.00 -2.38
CA ILE A 5 -1.16 37.21 -1.99
C ILE A 5 -0.83 36.64 -0.61
N SER A 6 -1.50 37.14 0.43
CA SER A 6 -1.46 36.51 1.75
C SER A 6 -2.26 35.21 1.67
N LEU A 7 -1.60 34.08 1.92
CA LEU A 7 -2.25 32.78 2.05
C LEU A 7 -2.37 32.45 3.54
N VAL A 8 -3.56 32.00 3.94
CA VAL A 8 -3.79 31.47 5.28
C VAL A 8 -3.46 29.98 5.27
N GLY A 9 -2.91 29.49 6.37
CA GLY A 9 -2.64 28.06 6.57
C GLY A 9 -3.03 27.61 7.96
N SER A 10 -2.94 26.31 8.16
CA SER A 10 -3.18 25.65 9.43
C SER A 10 -2.19 24.49 9.59
N ARG A 11 -2.30 23.78 10.71
CA ARG A 11 -1.45 22.64 11.02
C ARG A 11 -2.23 21.57 11.76
N ILE A 12 -1.78 20.33 11.57
CA ILE A 12 -2.18 19.22 12.41
C ILE A 12 -1.38 19.35 13.72
N GLU A 13 -2.08 19.64 14.82
CA GLU A 13 -1.46 19.98 16.11
C GLU A 13 -0.62 18.84 16.69
N GLU A 14 -1.11 17.61 16.58
CA GLU A 14 -0.45 16.41 17.09
C GLU A 14 -0.20 15.39 15.98
N GLU A 15 1.00 14.82 15.94
CA GLU A 15 1.28 13.74 15.00
C GLU A 15 0.43 12.52 15.37
N PRO A 16 -0.28 11.90 14.40
CA PRO A 16 -1.16 10.77 14.66
C PRO A 16 -0.45 9.61 15.35
N ASN A 17 -1.01 9.09 16.43
CA ASN A 17 -0.47 7.95 17.14
C ASN A 17 -0.75 6.62 16.42
N LEU A 18 0.08 5.62 16.67
CA LEU A 18 -0.08 4.26 16.15
C LEU A 18 -0.30 3.28 17.30
N LEU A 19 -1.15 2.29 17.07
CA LEU A 19 -1.49 1.21 18.00
C LEU A 19 -0.81 -0.10 17.58
N PHE A 20 -0.25 -0.79 18.57
CA PHE A 20 0.59 -1.99 18.40
C PHE A 20 0.06 -3.21 19.16
N ASP A 21 -1.17 -3.16 19.67
CA ASP A 21 -1.85 -4.31 20.26
C ASP A 21 -3.36 -4.20 20.04
N LYS A 22 -3.96 -5.27 19.53
CA LYS A 22 -5.41 -5.38 19.38
C LYS A 22 -6.15 -5.49 20.72
N ALA A 23 -5.50 -6.02 21.75
CA ALA A 23 -6.09 -6.26 23.07
C ALA A 23 -5.73 -5.20 24.13
N ASP A 24 -4.68 -4.41 23.90
CA ASP A 24 -4.21 -3.37 24.82
C ASP A 24 -4.20 -2.01 24.09
N THR A 25 -5.24 -1.20 24.34
CA THR A 25 -5.40 0.13 23.74
C THR A 25 -4.36 1.14 24.24
N SER A 26 -3.58 0.81 25.29
CA SER A 26 -2.48 1.66 25.78
C SER A 26 -1.16 1.41 25.06
N ALA A 27 -1.07 0.39 24.20
CA ALA A 27 0.12 0.03 23.43
C ALA A 27 0.39 0.98 22.26
N VAL A 28 0.61 2.26 22.59
CA VAL A 28 0.60 3.38 21.65
C VAL A 28 1.99 3.99 21.51
N HIS A 29 2.38 4.31 20.27
CA HIS A 29 3.59 5.07 20.02
C HIS A 29 3.52 5.86 18.69
N PRO A 30 4.01 7.11 18.62
CA PRO A 30 3.99 7.89 17.38
C PRO A 30 5.00 7.40 16.33
N GLN A 31 5.98 6.57 16.72
CA GLN A 31 6.99 6.00 15.82
C GLN A 31 6.91 4.48 15.77
N VAL A 32 6.90 3.95 14.55
CA VAL A 32 6.85 2.52 14.25
C VAL A 32 7.95 1.73 14.96
N TYR A 33 9.21 2.18 14.85
CA TYR A 33 10.37 1.47 15.41
C TYR A 33 10.21 1.18 16.91
N TRP A 34 9.90 2.21 17.70
CA TRP A 34 9.80 2.08 19.15
C TRP A 34 8.52 1.38 19.58
N GLY A 35 7.42 1.58 18.86
CA GLY A 35 6.18 0.85 19.08
C GLY A 35 6.37 -0.66 18.93
N LEU A 36 6.90 -1.11 17.79
CA LEU A 36 7.22 -2.52 17.57
C LEU A 36 8.23 -3.06 18.59
N ARG A 37 9.28 -2.29 18.90
CA ARG A 37 10.31 -2.73 19.86
C ARG A 37 9.77 -2.92 21.28
N ARG A 38 8.80 -2.10 21.69
CA ARG A 38 8.22 -2.10 23.04
C ARG A 38 7.07 -3.09 23.14
N PHE A 39 6.12 -3.04 22.21
CA PHE A 39 4.84 -3.74 22.33
C PHE A 39 4.75 -4.99 21.43
N GLY A 40 5.48 -5.00 20.31
CA GLY A 40 5.31 -5.99 19.23
C GLY A 40 4.34 -5.47 18.16
N PRO A 41 3.75 -6.36 17.34
CA PRO A 41 2.82 -5.99 16.30
C PRO A 41 1.38 -5.93 16.83
N TYR A 42 0.52 -5.17 16.13
CA TYR A 42 -0.92 -5.12 16.39
C TYR A 42 -1.59 -6.50 16.33
N ASP A 43 -1.40 -7.23 15.23
CA ASP A 43 -1.89 -8.62 15.12
C ASP A 43 -0.84 -9.59 15.71
N LYS A 44 -1.18 -10.30 16.79
CA LYS A 44 -0.25 -11.22 17.50
C LYS A 44 -0.55 -12.71 17.28
N SER A 45 -1.42 -13.03 16.32
CA SER A 45 -1.86 -14.40 16.04
C SER A 45 -0.81 -15.24 15.30
N ALA A 46 0.19 -14.62 14.70
CA ALA A 46 1.28 -15.32 14.03
C ALA A 46 2.31 -15.84 15.05
N SER A 47 2.51 -17.15 15.12
CA SER A 47 3.61 -17.75 15.90
C SER A 47 4.82 -18.12 15.02
N LYS A 48 4.56 -18.54 13.78
CA LYS A 48 5.57 -19.04 12.85
C LYS A 48 5.18 -18.70 11.41
N LEU A 49 6.13 -18.26 10.60
CA LEU A 49 5.94 -17.97 9.18
C LEU A 49 6.83 -18.88 8.34
N ARG A 50 6.23 -19.68 7.45
CA ARG A 50 6.89 -20.64 6.57
C ARG A 50 7.34 -19.96 5.29
N LEU A 51 8.64 -20.05 5.03
CA LEU A 51 9.32 -19.39 3.92
C LEU A 51 9.90 -20.43 2.97
N VAL A 52 9.77 -20.19 1.68
CA VAL A 52 10.52 -20.92 0.65
C VAL A 52 11.47 -19.97 -0.06
N ILE A 53 12.72 -20.40 -0.27
CA ILE A 53 13.72 -19.58 -0.95
C ILE A 53 13.78 -19.96 -2.43
N ILE A 54 13.81 -18.96 -3.32
CA ILE A 54 14.14 -19.14 -4.73
C ILE A 54 15.37 -18.29 -5.07
N GLY A 55 16.43 -18.89 -5.60
CA GLY A 55 17.61 -18.12 -6.00
C GLY A 55 18.85 -18.97 -6.27
N PRO A 56 19.94 -18.34 -6.76
CA PRO A 56 21.21 -19.04 -6.95
C PRO A 56 21.74 -19.64 -5.64
N ARG A 57 22.49 -20.74 -5.71
CA ARG A 57 22.93 -21.50 -4.52
C ARG A 57 23.69 -20.65 -3.50
N ASP A 58 24.60 -19.79 -3.96
CA ASP A 58 25.37 -18.90 -3.09
C ASP A 58 24.47 -17.83 -2.44
N LYS A 59 23.47 -17.33 -3.17
CA LYS A 59 22.52 -16.33 -2.67
C LYS A 59 21.48 -16.91 -1.73
N ALA A 60 21.04 -18.15 -1.95
CA ALA A 60 20.17 -18.87 -1.02
C ALA A 60 20.86 -19.03 0.35
N LYS A 61 22.17 -19.32 0.37
CA LYS A 61 22.97 -19.33 1.61
C LYS A 61 23.01 -17.95 2.29
N GLN A 62 23.15 -16.86 1.52
CA GLN A 62 23.10 -15.50 2.06
C GLN A 62 21.72 -15.16 2.65
N ILE A 63 20.63 -15.55 1.98
CA ILE A 63 19.26 -15.38 2.49
C ILE A 63 19.06 -16.18 3.78
N LYS A 64 19.53 -17.44 3.86
CA LYS A 64 19.49 -18.24 5.09
C LYS A 64 20.17 -17.50 6.26
N GLY A 65 21.35 -16.93 6.03
CA GLY A 65 22.04 -16.10 7.04
C GLY A 65 21.26 -14.84 7.44
N LEU A 66 20.62 -14.18 6.47
CA LEU A 66 19.75 -13.03 6.70
C LEU A 66 18.52 -13.39 7.56
N ILE A 67 17.83 -14.49 7.25
CA ILE A 67 16.68 -14.97 8.02
C ILE A 67 17.10 -15.38 9.44
N ASN A 68 18.23 -16.05 9.60
CA ASN A 68 18.77 -16.36 10.93
C ASN A 68 19.07 -15.09 11.74
N SER A 69 19.60 -14.05 11.10
CA SER A 69 19.85 -12.76 11.74
C SER A 69 18.54 -12.07 12.16
N LEU A 70 17.49 -12.17 11.34
CA LEU A 70 16.17 -11.65 11.69
C LEU A 70 15.57 -12.37 12.91
N ASN A 71 15.67 -13.70 12.98
CA ASN A 71 15.18 -14.48 14.11
C ASN A 71 15.97 -14.20 15.40
N ASN A 72 17.30 -14.27 15.34
CA ASN A 72 18.16 -14.13 16.52
C ASN A 72 18.29 -12.68 17.00
N GLY A 73 18.05 -11.73 16.10
CA GLY A 73 18.14 -10.30 16.35
C GLY A 73 19.41 -9.67 15.78
N THR A 74 19.31 -8.35 15.61
CA THR A 74 20.38 -7.50 15.07
C THR A 74 20.54 -6.27 15.96
N SER A 75 21.53 -5.43 15.68
CA SER A 75 21.69 -4.17 16.42
C SER A 75 20.47 -3.25 16.32
N ILE A 76 19.75 -3.29 15.20
CA ILE A 76 18.52 -2.51 15.00
C ILE A 76 17.30 -3.25 15.55
N MET A 77 17.27 -4.59 15.45
CA MET A 77 16.19 -5.42 15.97
C MET A 77 16.68 -6.31 17.13
N PRO A 78 16.96 -5.76 18.32
CA PRO A 78 17.40 -6.57 19.46
C PRO A 78 16.30 -7.55 19.87
N GLY A 79 16.61 -8.84 19.96
CA GLY A 79 15.62 -9.90 20.22
C GLY A 79 14.80 -10.33 18.98
N GLY A 80 15.13 -9.80 17.79
CA GLY A 80 14.68 -10.31 16.51
C GLY A 80 13.17 -10.31 16.28
N MET A 81 12.72 -11.20 15.40
CA MET A 81 11.32 -11.39 15.04
C MET A 81 10.45 -11.70 16.26
N GLN A 82 10.96 -12.46 17.23
CA GLN A 82 10.20 -12.82 18.43
C GLN A 82 9.83 -11.59 19.27
N ARG A 83 10.71 -10.59 19.34
CA ARG A 83 10.41 -9.34 20.06
C ARG A 83 9.51 -8.41 19.25
N PHE A 84 9.87 -8.16 17.99
CA PHE A 84 9.22 -7.12 17.17
C PHE A 84 7.89 -7.57 16.56
N PHE A 85 7.76 -8.85 16.24
CA PHE A 85 6.64 -9.41 15.48
C PHE A 85 6.00 -10.64 16.14
N ARG A 86 6.46 -11.04 17.33
CA ARG A 86 5.94 -12.17 18.12
C ARG A 86 5.91 -13.52 17.39
N CYS A 87 6.72 -13.65 16.34
CA CYS A 87 6.81 -14.85 15.53
C CYS A 87 8.26 -15.20 15.18
N THR A 88 8.46 -16.40 14.64
CA THR A 88 9.72 -16.85 14.04
C THR A 88 9.55 -17.13 12.55
N LEU A 89 10.61 -16.92 11.77
CA LEU A 89 10.68 -17.29 10.36
C LEU A 89 11.29 -18.68 10.21
N GLU A 90 10.62 -19.58 9.50
CA GLU A 90 11.12 -20.93 9.21
C GLU A 90 11.30 -21.10 7.71
N ILE A 91 12.46 -21.59 7.29
CA ILE A 91 12.68 -21.96 5.90
C ILE A 91 12.30 -23.44 5.74
N VAL A 92 11.25 -23.71 4.97
CA VAL A 92 10.72 -25.07 4.77
C VAL A 92 11.25 -25.74 3.51
N ASP A 93 11.72 -24.97 2.52
CA ASP A 93 12.29 -25.50 1.28
C ASP A 93 13.19 -24.46 0.59
N GLU A 94 13.98 -24.94 -0.37
CA GLU A 94 14.73 -24.08 -1.28
C GLU A 94 14.68 -24.60 -2.71
N MET A 95 14.59 -23.67 -3.66
CA MET A 95 14.63 -23.95 -5.08
C MET A 95 15.78 -23.17 -5.72
N ILE A 96 16.75 -23.91 -6.21
CA ILE A 96 17.97 -23.34 -6.78
C ILE A 96 17.77 -23.04 -8.26
N VAL A 97 18.13 -21.83 -8.68
CA VAL A 97 18.28 -21.46 -10.10
C VAL A 97 19.74 -21.51 -10.50
N ASN A 98 20.04 -21.93 -11.74
CA ASN A 98 21.43 -22.09 -12.18
C ASN A 98 22.07 -20.78 -12.64
N SER A 99 21.25 -19.84 -13.12
CA SER A 99 21.67 -18.50 -13.53
C SER A 99 20.66 -17.45 -13.06
N MET A 100 20.99 -16.17 -13.26
CA MET A 100 20.08 -15.06 -12.96
C MET A 100 19.22 -14.66 -14.18
N GLU A 101 19.13 -15.52 -15.20
CA GLU A 101 18.34 -15.27 -16.41
C GLU A 101 16.84 -15.46 -16.17
N THR A 102 16.01 -14.72 -16.89
CA THR A 102 14.55 -14.75 -16.72
C THR A 102 13.96 -16.15 -16.88
N GLN A 103 14.42 -16.91 -17.87
CA GLN A 103 13.92 -18.26 -18.17
C GLN A 103 14.13 -19.24 -17.01
N GLU A 104 15.24 -19.14 -16.28
CA GLU A 104 15.52 -19.99 -15.12
C GLU A 104 14.52 -19.73 -13.99
N TYR A 105 14.16 -18.45 -13.75
CA TYR A 105 13.14 -18.12 -12.76
C TYR A 105 11.73 -18.49 -13.20
N GLU A 106 11.41 -18.42 -14.49
CA GLU A 106 10.13 -18.89 -15.01
C GLU A 106 9.97 -20.41 -14.83
N ARG A 107 11.01 -21.17 -15.16
CA ARG A 107 11.06 -22.62 -14.95
C ARG A 107 10.93 -22.96 -13.47
N ALA A 108 11.72 -22.31 -12.63
CA ALA A 108 11.70 -22.53 -11.18
C ALA A 108 10.31 -22.20 -10.62
N GLY A 109 9.77 -21.00 -10.89
CA GLY A 109 8.43 -20.61 -10.45
C GLY A 109 7.36 -21.63 -10.85
N SER A 110 7.39 -22.10 -12.10
CA SER A 110 6.45 -23.10 -12.61
C SER A 110 6.58 -24.48 -11.94
N MET A 111 7.81 -24.90 -11.60
CA MET A 111 8.03 -26.14 -10.85
C MET A 111 7.56 -26.01 -9.41
N PHE A 112 7.79 -24.87 -8.78
CA PHE A 112 7.39 -24.60 -7.40
C PHE A 112 5.87 -24.58 -7.25
N THR A 113 5.15 -23.87 -8.11
CA THR A 113 3.68 -23.78 -8.02
C THR A 113 2.98 -25.11 -8.25
N ARG A 114 3.63 -26.08 -8.92
CA ARG A 114 3.13 -27.46 -9.06
C ARG A 114 3.43 -28.34 -7.84
N ARG A 115 4.44 -27.98 -7.05
CA ARG A 115 4.93 -28.78 -5.91
C ARG A 115 4.28 -28.38 -4.60
N TRP A 116 3.93 -27.10 -4.44
CA TRP A 116 3.44 -26.54 -3.18
C TRP A 116 1.97 -26.10 -3.29
N ASP A 117 1.23 -26.16 -2.18
CA ASP A 117 -0.05 -25.47 -2.02
C ASP A 117 0.23 -24.06 -1.41
N PRO A 118 -0.40 -22.98 -1.90
CA PRO A 118 -0.23 -21.63 -1.34
C PRO A 118 -0.66 -21.49 0.12
N ARG A 119 -1.45 -22.44 0.66
CA ARG A 119 -1.79 -22.51 2.09
C ARG A 119 -0.66 -23.05 2.94
N ASP A 120 0.35 -23.67 2.35
CA ASP A 120 1.50 -24.25 3.06
C ASP A 120 2.73 -23.36 3.11
N VAL A 121 2.71 -22.24 2.37
CA VAL A 121 3.80 -21.28 2.29
C VAL A 121 3.27 -19.88 2.57
N ASP A 122 3.82 -19.22 3.60
CA ASP A 122 3.40 -17.86 3.96
C ASP A 122 4.01 -16.82 3.02
N VAL A 123 5.32 -16.91 2.75
CA VAL A 123 6.01 -16.01 1.82
C VAL A 123 7.15 -16.72 1.08
N VAL A 124 7.21 -16.57 -0.24
CA VAL A 124 8.36 -16.96 -1.06
C VAL A 124 9.40 -15.84 -1.06
N ILE A 125 10.61 -16.13 -0.59
CA ILE A 125 11.73 -15.18 -0.62
C ILE A 125 12.58 -15.45 -1.86
N ALA A 126 12.56 -14.54 -2.83
CA ALA A 126 13.31 -14.72 -4.06
C ALA A 126 14.48 -13.74 -4.17
N TYR A 127 15.70 -14.26 -4.35
CA TYR A 127 16.82 -13.44 -4.78
C TYR A 127 16.71 -13.22 -6.29
N ILE A 128 16.78 -11.97 -6.73
CA ILE A 128 16.70 -11.61 -8.16
C ILE A 128 17.76 -10.55 -8.53
N PRO A 129 18.21 -10.50 -9.80
CA PRO A 129 19.04 -9.40 -10.27
C PRO A 129 18.25 -8.09 -10.29
N LYS A 130 18.95 -6.97 -10.08
CA LYS A 130 18.35 -5.64 -10.26
C LYS A 130 18.19 -5.37 -11.76
N THR A 131 16.96 -5.18 -12.18
CA THR A 131 16.62 -4.83 -13.57
C THR A 131 15.99 -3.44 -13.64
N SER A 132 16.05 -2.83 -14.83
CA SER A 132 15.38 -1.57 -15.07
C SER A 132 13.86 -1.75 -15.07
N ARG A 133 13.16 -0.78 -14.46
CA ARG A 133 11.69 -0.73 -14.42
C ARG A 133 11.01 -0.61 -15.77
N TYR A 134 11.76 -0.25 -16.82
CA TYR A 134 11.25 -0.15 -18.18
C TYR A 134 11.11 -1.51 -18.88
N PHE A 135 11.69 -2.57 -18.31
CA PHE A 135 11.63 -3.90 -18.90
C PHE A 135 10.54 -4.77 -18.27
N SER A 136 9.62 -5.17 -19.12
CA SER A 136 8.63 -6.22 -18.94
C SER A 136 9.13 -7.57 -18.47
N ASN A 137 10.05 -8.08 -19.29
CA ASN A 137 10.47 -9.46 -19.27
C ASN A 137 11.73 -9.62 -18.41
N THR A 138 11.55 -9.50 -17.09
CA THR A 138 12.64 -9.59 -16.12
C THR A 138 12.35 -10.66 -15.08
N PRO A 139 13.37 -11.20 -14.38
CA PRO A 139 13.16 -12.15 -13.29
C PRO A 139 12.15 -11.65 -12.24
N TYR A 140 12.19 -10.35 -11.91
CA TYR A 140 11.25 -9.73 -10.98
C TYR A 140 9.80 -9.95 -11.43
N TYR A 141 9.44 -9.47 -12.62
CA TYR A 141 8.05 -9.47 -13.06
C TYR A 141 7.55 -10.86 -13.40
N ARG A 142 8.35 -11.66 -14.11
CA ARG A 142 7.91 -13.00 -14.54
C ARG A 142 7.72 -13.93 -13.35
N LEU A 143 8.66 -13.96 -12.40
CA LEU A 143 8.48 -14.77 -11.20
C LEU A 143 7.31 -14.28 -10.33
N LYS A 144 7.18 -12.96 -10.13
CA LYS A 144 6.08 -12.40 -9.33
C LYS A 144 4.71 -12.72 -9.96
N ALA A 145 4.60 -12.63 -11.29
CA ALA A 145 3.38 -12.97 -12.02
C ALA A 145 3.01 -14.45 -11.90
N ILE A 146 3.99 -15.36 -12.09
CA ILE A 146 3.79 -16.82 -11.98
C ILE A 146 3.34 -17.19 -10.56
N LEU A 147 4.02 -16.69 -9.53
CA LEU A 147 3.68 -16.97 -8.13
C LEU A 147 2.29 -16.43 -7.77
N ALA A 148 2.01 -15.17 -8.10
CA ALA A 148 0.72 -14.55 -7.79
C ALA A 148 -0.45 -15.22 -8.54
N SER A 149 -0.24 -15.66 -9.78
CA SER A 149 -1.27 -16.36 -10.56
C SER A 149 -1.73 -17.67 -9.92
N GLU A 150 -0.93 -18.25 -9.03
CA GLU A 150 -1.21 -19.48 -8.32
C GLU A 150 -1.38 -19.25 -6.80
N GLY A 151 -1.59 -18.00 -6.37
CA GLY A 151 -1.91 -17.64 -4.98
C GLY A 151 -0.72 -17.49 -4.02
N PHE A 152 0.51 -17.55 -4.50
CA PHE A 152 1.70 -17.36 -3.67
C PHE A 152 2.09 -15.90 -3.53
N VAL A 153 2.41 -15.50 -2.29
CA VAL A 153 2.95 -14.19 -1.99
C VAL A 153 4.47 -14.24 -2.00
N SER A 154 5.11 -13.21 -2.58
CA SER A 154 6.57 -13.17 -2.72
C SER A 154 7.22 -11.88 -2.22
N GLN A 155 8.41 -12.02 -1.63
CA GLN A 155 9.32 -10.94 -1.29
C GLN A 155 10.58 -11.05 -2.13
N MET A 156 10.78 -10.06 -2.99
CA MET A 156 11.93 -9.98 -3.87
C MET A 156 13.09 -9.29 -3.15
N ILE A 157 14.29 -9.87 -3.24
CA ILE A 157 15.52 -9.37 -2.63
C ILE A 157 16.57 -9.21 -3.74
N THR A 158 17.31 -8.10 -3.71
CA THR A 158 18.42 -7.86 -4.65
C THR A 158 19.73 -7.70 -3.87
N HIS A 159 20.85 -7.63 -4.58
CA HIS A 159 22.16 -7.35 -3.97
C HIS A 159 22.15 -6.10 -3.08
N GLN A 160 21.40 -5.05 -3.44
CA GLN A 160 21.34 -3.79 -2.70
C GLN A 160 20.81 -3.94 -1.27
N THR A 161 19.96 -4.96 -1.03
CA THR A 161 19.48 -5.26 0.32
C THR A 161 20.64 -5.62 1.25
N PHE A 162 21.64 -6.34 0.74
CA PHE A 162 22.82 -6.77 1.49
C PHE A 162 23.86 -5.64 1.65
N GLU A 163 23.88 -4.65 0.76
CA GLU A 163 24.75 -3.47 0.90
C GLU A 163 24.24 -2.50 1.97
N ARG A 164 22.93 -2.48 2.25
CA ARG A 164 22.27 -1.50 3.14
C ARG A 164 21.51 -2.16 4.29
N LEU A 165 22.12 -3.18 4.91
CA LEU A 165 21.44 -4.08 5.84
C LEU A 165 20.81 -3.41 7.08
N LYS A 166 21.42 -2.34 7.61
CA LYS A 166 21.04 -1.75 8.92
C LYS A 166 19.51 -1.60 9.10
N TRP A 167 18.88 -0.74 8.30
CA TRP A 167 17.41 -0.56 8.34
C TRP A 167 16.66 -1.55 7.45
N ALA A 168 17.35 -2.19 6.50
CA ALA A 168 16.74 -3.19 5.64
C ALA A 168 16.23 -4.41 6.44
N TYR A 169 16.87 -4.79 7.55
CA TYR A 169 16.36 -5.86 8.42
C TYR A 169 14.91 -5.59 8.87
N LEU A 170 14.65 -4.41 9.43
CA LEU A 170 13.33 -4.11 9.98
C LEU A 170 12.28 -3.90 8.89
N ASN A 171 12.64 -3.25 7.78
CA ASN A 171 11.74 -3.11 6.65
C ASN A 171 11.39 -4.47 6.03
N LEU A 172 12.39 -5.36 5.89
CA LEU A 172 12.17 -6.71 5.37
C LEU A 172 11.31 -7.55 6.31
N ALA A 173 11.57 -7.51 7.61
CA ALA A 173 10.76 -8.18 8.63
C ALA A 173 9.30 -7.72 8.58
N SER A 174 9.07 -6.41 8.54
CA SER A 174 7.73 -5.81 8.43
C SER A 174 7.03 -6.22 7.14
N ALA A 175 7.73 -6.19 6.01
CA ALA A 175 7.17 -6.59 4.72
C ALA A 175 6.81 -8.08 4.68
N ILE A 176 7.66 -8.98 5.20
CA ILE A 176 7.36 -10.42 5.29
C ILE A 176 6.14 -10.67 6.19
N PHE A 177 6.12 -10.05 7.37
CA PHE A 177 5.01 -10.19 8.32
C PHE A 177 3.67 -9.74 7.71
N SER A 178 3.70 -8.60 7.03
CA SER A 178 2.51 -8.03 6.38
C SER A 178 2.05 -8.87 5.21
N LYS A 179 2.98 -9.34 4.37
CA LYS A 179 2.71 -10.25 3.24
C LYS A 179 2.11 -11.59 3.65
N ALA A 180 2.45 -12.07 4.85
CA ALA A 180 1.82 -13.25 5.42
C ALA A 180 0.35 -13.01 5.84
N GLY A 181 -0.11 -11.76 5.88
CA GLY A 181 -1.50 -11.36 6.13
C GLY A 181 -1.74 -10.71 7.51
N TYR A 182 -0.69 -10.36 8.25
CA TYR A 182 -0.81 -9.81 9.59
C TYR A 182 -0.51 -8.30 9.62
N ALA A 183 -1.33 -7.50 10.28
CA ALA A 183 -1.10 -6.06 10.42
C ALA A 183 -0.07 -5.78 11.52
N PRO A 184 1.07 -5.13 11.21
CA PRO A 184 2.08 -4.82 12.21
C PRO A 184 1.70 -3.63 13.10
N TRP A 185 0.94 -2.65 12.59
CA TRP A 185 0.38 -1.52 13.36
C TRP A 185 -0.80 -0.89 12.62
N VAL A 186 -1.63 -0.14 13.35
CA VAL A 186 -2.76 0.65 12.84
C VAL A 186 -2.77 2.04 13.48
N LEU A 187 -3.67 2.94 13.10
CA LEU A 187 -3.87 4.19 13.83
C LEU A 187 -4.46 3.90 15.22
N GLU A 188 -4.11 4.72 16.20
CA GLU A 188 -4.65 4.59 17.56
C GLU A 188 -6.10 5.05 17.66
N SER A 189 -6.43 6.13 16.97
CA SER A 189 -7.78 6.68 16.91
C SER A 189 -8.40 6.50 15.52
N GLU A 190 -9.73 6.40 15.48
CA GLU A 190 -10.48 6.41 14.23
C GLU A 190 -10.33 7.74 13.51
N MET A 191 -10.22 7.70 12.19
CA MET A 191 -10.27 8.89 11.36
C MET A 191 -11.68 9.52 11.44
N PRO A 192 -11.78 10.85 11.54
CA PRO A 192 -13.06 11.53 11.68
C PRO A 192 -14.05 11.09 10.60
N ARG A 193 -15.27 10.71 11.03
CA ARG A 193 -16.43 10.46 10.15
C ARG A 193 -16.09 9.63 8.91
N THR A 194 -15.32 8.56 9.09
CA THR A 194 -14.85 7.69 8.00
C THR A 194 -15.04 6.23 8.40
N ASP A 195 -15.91 5.51 7.70
CA ASP A 195 -16.08 4.07 7.94
C ASP A 195 -15.15 3.27 7.03
N MET A 196 -15.04 3.70 5.77
CA MET A 196 -14.32 2.99 4.72
C MET A 196 -13.61 3.97 3.78
N ILE A 197 -12.33 3.69 3.47
CA ILE A 197 -11.58 4.40 2.43
C ILE A 197 -11.27 3.46 1.27
N LEU A 198 -11.57 3.90 0.04
CA LEU A 198 -11.16 3.24 -1.19
C LEU A 198 -9.99 3.99 -1.84
N GLY A 199 -8.82 3.35 -1.89
CA GLY A 199 -7.72 3.78 -2.76
C GLY A 199 -7.89 3.17 -4.14
N ILE A 200 -8.41 3.94 -5.11
CA ILE A 200 -8.71 3.45 -6.46
C ILE A 200 -7.55 3.76 -7.42
N SER A 201 -7.26 2.82 -8.32
CA SER A 201 -6.46 3.13 -9.50
C SER A 201 -6.86 2.27 -10.70
N ILE A 202 -6.53 2.78 -11.88
CA ILE A 202 -6.81 2.17 -13.17
C ILE A 202 -5.50 2.08 -13.93
N SER A 203 -5.08 0.87 -14.28
CA SER A 203 -3.92 0.62 -15.13
C SER A 203 -4.36 0.23 -16.53
N ASN A 204 -3.70 0.75 -17.56
CA ASN A 204 -3.82 0.23 -18.91
C ASN A 204 -2.94 -1.01 -19.09
N PHE A 205 -3.46 -1.96 -19.85
CA PHE A 205 -2.75 -3.15 -20.28
C PHE A 205 -1.99 -2.83 -21.57
N VAL A 206 -0.66 -3.04 -21.58
CA VAL A 206 0.14 -2.96 -22.80
C VAL A 206 0.39 -4.39 -23.27
N SER A 207 -0.43 -4.88 -24.20
CA SER A 207 -0.15 -6.13 -24.87
C SER A 207 1.17 -5.99 -25.63
N TYR A 208 2.15 -6.87 -25.32
CA TYR A 208 3.43 -6.96 -26.06
C TYR A 208 3.26 -7.27 -27.54
N LYS A 209 2.05 -7.61 -27.99
CA LYS A 209 1.71 -7.73 -29.39
C LYS A 209 1.08 -6.41 -29.83
N HIS A 210 1.92 -5.43 -30.18
CA HIS A 210 1.48 -4.28 -30.98
C HIS A 210 1.03 -4.79 -32.36
N ARG A 211 -0.19 -5.33 -32.45
CA ARG A 211 -0.95 -5.24 -33.69
C ARG A 211 -1.46 -3.81 -33.76
N ALA A 212 -1.05 -3.07 -34.79
CA ALA A 212 -1.59 -1.75 -35.04
C ALA A 212 -3.14 -1.86 -35.09
N GLY A 213 -3.83 -1.08 -34.25
CA GLY A 213 -5.30 -1.00 -34.23
C GLY A 213 -6.01 -1.60 -33.01
N GLU A 214 -5.33 -2.29 -32.09
CA GLU A 214 -6.00 -2.80 -30.88
C GLU A 214 -6.28 -1.69 -29.84
N ARG A 215 -7.52 -1.65 -29.33
CA ARG A 215 -7.92 -0.69 -28.29
C ARG A 215 -7.23 -1.05 -26.96
N PRO A 216 -6.73 -0.07 -26.19
CA PRO A 216 -6.17 -0.33 -24.88
C PRO A 216 -7.24 -0.95 -23.96
N ARG A 217 -6.88 -2.05 -23.31
CA ARG A 217 -7.67 -2.67 -22.24
C ARG A 217 -7.20 -2.10 -20.90
N TYR A 218 -8.10 -1.97 -19.95
CA TYR A 218 -7.87 -1.40 -18.64
C TYR A 218 -8.21 -2.42 -17.56
N ILE A 219 -7.54 -2.31 -16.42
CA ILE A 219 -7.84 -3.05 -15.21
C ILE A 219 -8.04 -2.01 -14.11
N GLY A 220 -9.16 -2.14 -13.42
CA GLY A 220 -9.55 -1.28 -12.31
C GLY A 220 -9.37 -2.05 -11.02
N TYR A 221 -8.94 -1.35 -9.98
CA TYR A 221 -8.80 -1.96 -8.68
C TYR A 221 -8.92 -0.96 -7.53
N ALA A 222 -9.27 -1.48 -6.36
CA ALA A 222 -9.46 -0.73 -5.13
C ALA A 222 -8.76 -1.45 -3.98
N ASN A 223 -8.03 -0.68 -3.18
CA ASN A 223 -7.60 -1.09 -1.85
C ASN A 223 -8.57 -0.51 -0.82
N ILE A 224 -9.08 -1.35 0.06
CA ILE A 224 -10.06 -0.98 1.08
C ILE A 224 -9.37 -0.86 2.42
N PHE A 225 -9.62 0.24 3.11
CA PHE A 225 -9.11 0.53 4.46
C PHE A 225 -10.27 0.87 5.39
N ASP A 226 -10.14 0.52 6.67
CA ASP A 226 -11.12 0.88 7.70
C ASP A 226 -10.86 2.26 8.35
N SER A 227 -11.68 2.58 9.36
CA SER A 227 -11.59 3.81 10.16
C SER A 227 -10.24 4.00 10.87
N TYR A 228 -9.49 2.94 11.16
CA TYR A 228 -8.14 3.00 11.77
C TYR A 228 -7.04 3.01 10.70
N GLY A 229 -7.41 3.12 9.42
CA GLY A 229 -6.50 3.05 8.28
C GLY A 229 -5.88 1.67 8.09
N LYS A 230 -6.40 0.63 8.74
CA LYS A 230 -5.96 -0.75 8.53
C LYS A 230 -6.34 -1.14 7.11
N TRP A 231 -5.36 -1.56 6.31
CA TRP A 231 -5.66 -2.19 5.02
C TRP A 231 -6.40 -3.51 5.28
N MET A 232 -7.59 -3.65 4.69
CA MET A 232 -8.45 -4.82 4.89
C MET A 232 -8.24 -5.82 3.76
N PHE A 233 -8.47 -5.37 2.52
CA PHE A 233 -8.36 -6.21 1.35
C PHE A 233 -8.21 -5.40 0.06
N PHE A 234 -7.90 -6.12 -1.01
CA PHE A 234 -7.82 -5.62 -2.37
C PHE A 234 -8.89 -6.26 -3.26
N GLU A 235 -9.55 -5.45 -4.09
CA GLU A 235 -10.44 -5.90 -5.17
C GLU A 235 -9.94 -5.45 -6.54
N GLY A 236 -10.04 -6.34 -7.52
CA GLY A 236 -9.74 -6.06 -8.92
C GLY A 236 -10.87 -6.49 -9.85
N THR A 237 -10.98 -5.82 -10.99
CA THR A 237 -11.91 -6.21 -12.07
C THR A 237 -11.56 -7.58 -12.63
N ALA A 238 -12.55 -8.47 -12.74
CA ALA A 238 -12.33 -9.86 -13.16
C ALA A 238 -11.80 -9.99 -14.60
N LYS A 239 -12.15 -9.05 -15.48
CA LYS A 239 -11.72 -9.04 -16.88
C LYS A 239 -11.21 -7.65 -17.26
N PRO A 240 -10.14 -7.56 -18.08
CA PRO A 240 -9.75 -6.27 -18.63
C PRO A 240 -10.89 -5.70 -19.47
N TYR A 241 -11.10 -4.38 -19.43
CA TYR A 241 -12.23 -3.72 -20.06
C TYR A 241 -11.78 -2.59 -20.98
N THR A 242 -12.63 -2.18 -21.92
CA THR A 242 -12.37 -0.98 -22.72
C THR A 242 -12.87 0.27 -22.02
N LYS A 243 -12.37 1.46 -22.38
CA LYS A 243 -12.77 2.72 -21.71
C LYS A 243 -14.29 2.94 -21.65
N ASP A 244 -15.02 2.46 -22.65
CA ASP A 244 -16.48 2.60 -22.75
C ASP A 244 -17.22 1.79 -21.67
N GLN A 245 -16.60 0.73 -21.13
CA GLN A 245 -17.15 -0.15 -20.09
C GLN A 245 -16.75 0.29 -18.67
N SER A 246 -16.10 1.44 -18.52
CA SER A 246 -15.53 1.89 -17.24
C SER A 246 -16.56 2.04 -16.10
N ILE A 247 -17.80 2.41 -16.41
CA ILE A 247 -18.87 2.59 -15.41
C ILE A 247 -19.34 1.23 -14.84
N GLU A 248 -19.56 0.25 -15.71
CA GLU A 248 -19.97 -1.11 -15.29
C GLU A 248 -18.91 -1.74 -14.37
N GLN A 249 -17.64 -1.53 -14.71
CA GLN A 249 -16.51 -2.04 -13.95
C GLN A 249 -16.32 -1.31 -12.62
N LEU A 250 -16.56 0.00 -12.58
CA LEU A 250 -16.62 0.76 -11.34
C LEU A 250 -17.74 0.25 -10.43
N LYS A 251 -18.92 -0.06 -10.99
CA LYS A 251 -20.05 -0.64 -10.25
C LYS A 251 -19.69 -1.99 -9.65
N GLU A 252 -19.08 -2.88 -10.43
CA GLU A 252 -18.59 -4.18 -9.96
C GLU A 252 -17.60 -4.02 -8.79
N LEU A 253 -16.64 -3.10 -8.93
CA LEU A 253 -15.59 -2.86 -7.94
C LEU A 253 -16.15 -2.31 -6.62
N ILE A 254 -17.01 -1.29 -6.69
CA ILE A 254 -17.64 -0.69 -5.51
C ILE A 254 -18.58 -1.68 -4.82
N GLY A 255 -19.40 -2.41 -5.60
CA GLY A 255 -20.30 -3.43 -5.04
C GLY A 255 -19.56 -4.52 -4.28
N LYS A 256 -18.47 -5.06 -4.86
CA LYS A 256 -17.61 -6.05 -4.17
C LYS A 256 -16.96 -5.48 -2.92
N ALA A 257 -16.50 -4.24 -2.95
CA ALA A 257 -15.88 -3.57 -1.81
C ALA A 257 -16.87 -3.43 -0.64
N ILE A 258 -18.09 -2.95 -0.90
CA ILE A 258 -19.13 -2.78 0.12
C ILE A 258 -19.54 -4.13 0.71
N GLU A 259 -19.81 -5.14 -0.12
CA GLU A 259 -20.23 -6.46 0.37
C GLU A 259 -19.16 -7.13 1.23
N LYS A 260 -17.89 -7.07 0.81
CA LYS A 260 -16.78 -7.61 1.62
C LYS A 260 -16.54 -6.81 2.88
N PHE A 261 -16.63 -5.48 2.82
CA PHE A 261 -16.53 -4.64 4.02
C PHE A 261 -17.63 -5.02 5.03
N LYS A 262 -18.88 -5.13 4.57
CA LYS A 262 -20.02 -5.54 5.40
C LYS A 262 -19.81 -6.92 6.01
N ALA A 263 -19.32 -7.88 5.24
CA ALA A 263 -19.03 -9.23 5.73
C ALA A 263 -17.95 -9.24 6.82
N GLU A 264 -16.93 -8.38 6.73
CA GLU A 264 -15.83 -8.33 7.71
C GLU A 264 -16.11 -7.45 8.92
N LYS A 265 -16.84 -6.33 8.74
CA LYS A 265 -17.14 -5.37 9.81
C LYS A 265 -18.48 -5.59 10.49
N GLY A 266 -19.40 -6.33 9.87
CA GLY A 266 -20.73 -6.60 10.40
C GLY A 266 -21.73 -5.45 10.21
N PHE A 267 -21.35 -4.37 9.52
CA PHE A 267 -22.23 -3.24 9.21
C PHE A 267 -21.95 -2.67 7.82
N ILE A 268 -22.95 -2.00 7.26
CA ILE A 268 -22.84 -1.32 5.94
C ILE A 268 -22.14 0.03 6.15
N PRO A 269 -21.10 0.37 5.36
CA PRO A 269 -20.39 1.64 5.51
C PRO A 269 -21.32 2.79 5.12
N ARG A 270 -21.48 3.77 6.01
CA ARG A 270 -22.25 5.00 5.78
C ARG A 270 -21.35 6.11 5.27
N ASN A 271 -20.17 6.29 5.87
CA ASN A 271 -19.23 7.33 5.48
C ASN A 271 -18.09 6.76 4.63
N ILE A 272 -18.15 7.00 3.32
CA ILE A 272 -17.24 6.44 2.34
C ILE A 272 -16.30 7.54 1.82
N VAL A 273 -15.00 7.28 1.80
CA VAL A 273 -14.01 8.19 1.23
C VAL A 273 -13.30 7.52 0.07
N ILE A 274 -13.20 8.18 -1.08
CA ILE A 274 -12.44 7.69 -2.22
C ILE A 274 -11.20 8.56 -2.41
N HIS A 275 -10.03 7.94 -2.31
CA HIS A 275 -8.74 8.55 -2.62
C HIS A 275 -8.34 8.23 -4.05
N TYR A 276 -7.99 9.29 -4.80
CA TYR A 276 -7.52 9.13 -6.18
C TYR A 276 -6.41 10.13 -6.51
N TYR A 277 -5.43 9.69 -7.30
CA TYR A 277 -4.26 10.50 -7.66
C TYR A 277 -4.56 11.58 -8.73
N LYS A 278 -5.75 11.53 -9.35
CA LYS A 278 -6.21 12.51 -10.32
C LYS A 278 -7.45 13.23 -9.80
N ARG A 279 -7.69 14.41 -10.36
CA ARG A 279 -8.94 15.13 -10.15
C ARG A 279 -10.11 14.32 -10.71
N PHE A 280 -11.13 14.08 -9.89
CA PHE A 280 -12.36 13.40 -10.32
C PHE A 280 -13.11 14.20 -11.40
N GLY A 281 -13.50 13.50 -12.45
CA GLY A 281 -14.35 14.04 -13.50
C GLY A 281 -15.82 14.11 -13.07
N LYS A 282 -16.60 15.06 -13.62
CA LYS A 282 -18.04 15.16 -13.32
C LYS A 282 -18.81 13.87 -13.63
N LYS A 283 -18.45 13.20 -14.74
CA LYS A 283 -19.07 11.92 -15.16
C LYS A 283 -18.79 10.80 -14.16
N GLU A 284 -17.56 10.72 -13.66
CA GLU A 284 -17.12 9.70 -12.69
C GLU A 284 -17.81 9.89 -11.33
N ILE A 285 -17.89 11.14 -10.86
CA ILE A 285 -18.64 11.49 -9.64
C ILE A 285 -20.11 11.07 -9.78
N LYS A 286 -20.78 11.49 -10.87
CA LYS A 286 -22.19 11.15 -11.11
C LYS A 286 -22.41 9.64 -11.20
N ALA A 287 -21.52 8.93 -11.90
CA ALA A 287 -21.59 7.47 -12.00
C ALA A 287 -21.46 6.80 -10.63
N THR A 288 -20.49 7.23 -9.82
CA THR A 288 -20.26 6.71 -8.46
C THR A 288 -21.48 6.94 -7.56
N ILE A 289 -22.05 8.15 -7.59
CA ILE A 289 -23.28 8.48 -6.84
C ILE A 289 -24.43 7.59 -7.26
N ASN A 290 -24.69 7.45 -8.57
CA ASN A 290 -25.76 6.59 -9.06
C ASN A 290 -25.58 5.13 -8.63
N ILE A 291 -24.34 4.63 -8.64
CA ILE A 291 -24.01 3.28 -8.17
C ILE A 291 -24.33 3.13 -6.68
N LEU A 292 -23.92 4.09 -5.84
CA LEU A 292 -24.18 4.05 -4.41
C LEU A 292 -25.66 4.22 -4.08
N ASN A 293 -26.40 5.07 -4.79
CA ASN A 293 -27.85 5.18 -4.68
C ASN A 293 -28.53 3.82 -4.95
N GLU A 294 -28.08 3.09 -5.98
CA GLU A 294 -28.61 1.78 -6.30
C GLU A 294 -28.26 0.72 -5.24
N LEU A 295 -27.03 0.74 -4.71
CA LEU A 295 -26.54 -0.28 -3.78
C LEU A 295 -26.99 -0.06 -2.34
N LEU A 296 -27.07 1.19 -1.89
CA LEU A 296 -27.27 1.57 -0.48
C LEU A 296 -28.57 2.34 -0.24
N GLY A 297 -29.11 3.00 -1.25
CA GLY A 297 -30.20 3.98 -1.10
C GLY A 297 -29.67 5.39 -0.79
N GLU A 298 -30.33 6.42 -1.30
CA GLU A 298 -29.82 7.80 -1.34
C GLU A 298 -29.56 8.40 0.06
N ASP A 299 -30.36 8.04 1.06
CA ASP A 299 -30.27 8.59 2.42
C ASP A 299 -29.36 7.77 3.37
N ASN A 300 -28.76 6.68 2.88
CA ASN A 300 -28.04 5.72 3.73
C ASN A 300 -26.52 5.86 3.67
N TYR A 301 -26.00 6.82 2.90
CA TYR A 301 -24.56 7.03 2.78
C TYR A 301 -24.18 8.51 2.62
N SER A 302 -22.91 8.79 2.87
CA SER A 302 -22.22 10.03 2.52
C SER A 302 -20.88 9.67 1.89
N ILE A 303 -20.52 10.36 0.82
CA ILE A 303 -19.29 10.08 0.06
C ILE A 303 -18.43 11.33 -0.10
N ALA A 304 -17.14 11.19 0.17
CA ALA A 304 -16.11 12.18 -0.12
C ALA A 304 -15.18 11.69 -1.24
N PHE A 305 -15.01 12.53 -2.26
CA PHE A 305 -14.06 12.35 -3.36
C PHE A 305 -12.83 13.20 -3.10
N VAL A 306 -11.74 12.56 -2.68
CA VAL A 306 -10.48 13.21 -2.31
C VAL A 306 -9.45 13.01 -3.43
N SER A 307 -9.14 14.07 -4.16
CA SER A 307 -8.06 14.07 -5.15
C SER A 307 -6.76 14.47 -4.50
N ILE A 308 -5.72 13.65 -4.61
CA ILE A 308 -4.40 13.88 -3.97
C ILE A 308 -3.31 13.79 -5.03
N ASP A 309 -2.63 14.88 -5.35
CA ASP A 309 -1.57 14.88 -6.35
C ASP A 309 -0.39 15.78 -5.98
N ASP A 310 0.77 15.51 -6.57
CA ASP A 310 1.99 16.32 -6.40
C ASP A 310 2.37 17.06 -7.69
N SER A 311 1.42 17.19 -8.61
CA SER A 311 1.62 17.71 -9.97
C SER A 311 1.50 19.25 -10.02
N HIS A 312 2.23 19.93 -9.15
CA HIS A 312 2.27 21.38 -9.11
C HIS A 312 3.70 21.91 -8.89
N PRO A 313 4.02 23.11 -9.38
CA PRO A 313 5.36 23.69 -9.20
C PRO A 313 5.54 24.38 -7.84
N ILE A 314 4.46 24.56 -7.06
CA ILE A 314 4.46 25.36 -5.83
C ILE A 314 5.39 24.77 -4.77
N LYS A 315 6.19 25.64 -4.15
CA LYS A 315 7.05 25.36 -3.00
C LYS A 315 6.69 26.33 -1.87
N LEU A 316 6.74 25.83 -0.64
CA LEU A 316 6.57 26.64 0.57
C LEU A 316 7.84 26.54 1.40
N TYR A 317 8.17 27.64 2.07
CA TYR A 317 9.34 27.77 2.94
C TYR A 317 8.91 28.38 4.26
N ASP A 318 9.42 27.85 5.36
CA ASP A 318 9.22 28.42 6.69
C ASP A 318 10.38 29.34 7.03
N LEU A 319 10.17 30.65 6.90
CA LEU A 319 11.18 31.68 7.15
C LEU A 319 11.56 31.81 8.64
N SER A 320 10.82 31.16 9.54
CA SER A 320 11.20 31.09 10.97
C SER A 320 12.29 30.03 11.25
N THR A 321 12.67 29.25 10.23
CA THR A 321 13.69 28.21 10.33
C THR A 321 14.88 28.50 9.42
N ASP A 322 16.09 28.21 9.91
CA ASP A 322 17.35 28.53 9.21
C ASP A 322 17.48 27.89 7.82
N ASP A 323 16.89 26.72 7.61
CA ASP A 323 16.95 25.97 6.33
C ASP A 323 15.70 26.18 5.46
N GLY A 324 14.76 27.02 5.89
CA GLY A 324 13.49 27.25 5.20
C GLY A 324 12.59 26.00 5.09
N SER A 325 12.85 24.94 5.85
CA SER A 325 12.13 23.67 5.70
C SER A 325 10.67 23.80 6.15
N PHE A 326 9.75 23.62 5.22
CA PHE A 326 8.32 23.67 5.56
C PHE A 326 7.94 22.44 6.41
N PRO A 327 7.32 22.62 7.61
CA PRO A 327 7.18 21.51 8.55
C PRO A 327 6.19 20.43 8.10
N ARG A 328 6.40 19.19 8.54
CA ARG A 328 5.43 18.10 8.35
C ARG A 328 4.15 18.41 9.13
N GLY A 329 2.99 18.14 8.55
CA GLY A 329 1.67 18.37 9.13
C GLY A 329 1.12 19.79 8.92
N TYR A 330 1.91 20.69 8.34
CA TYR A 330 1.48 22.05 8.01
C TYR A 330 0.89 22.08 6.59
N TYR A 331 -0.11 22.94 6.39
CA TYR A 331 -0.75 23.11 5.10
C TYR A 331 -1.27 24.53 4.89
N VAL A 332 -1.46 24.92 3.63
CA VAL A 332 -2.03 26.23 3.25
C VAL A 332 -3.31 26.03 2.45
N TYR A 333 -4.27 26.92 2.64
CA TYR A 333 -5.53 26.94 1.91
C TYR A 333 -5.33 27.62 0.55
N LEU A 334 -5.67 26.92 -0.52
CA LEU A 334 -5.85 27.48 -1.86
C LEU A 334 -7.31 27.86 -2.13
N GLY A 335 -8.23 27.31 -1.34
CA GLY A 335 -9.66 27.58 -1.30
C GLY A 335 -10.31 26.74 -0.19
N GLU A 336 -11.64 26.83 -0.06
CA GLU A 336 -12.41 26.14 0.99
C GLU A 336 -12.19 24.62 1.02
N ASN A 337 -12.06 24.00 -0.16
CA ASN A 337 -11.93 22.56 -0.33
C ASN A 337 -10.66 22.18 -1.13
N ASP A 338 -9.60 23.00 -1.05
CA ASP A 338 -8.34 22.84 -1.79
C ASP A 338 -7.15 23.32 -0.94
N ILE A 339 -6.22 22.42 -0.61
CA ILE A 339 -5.04 22.72 0.23
C ILE A 339 -3.75 22.18 -0.37
N LEU A 340 -2.61 22.72 0.07
CA LEU A 340 -1.28 22.11 -0.11
C LEU A 340 -0.77 21.62 1.24
N LEU A 341 -0.71 20.29 1.42
CA LEU A 341 -0.25 19.64 2.64
C LEU A 341 1.21 19.21 2.55
N SER A 342 1.97 19.48 3.59
CA SER A 342 3.31 18.96 3.78
C SER A 342 3.29 17.66 4.57
N THR A 343 3.51 16.54 3.89
CA THR A 343 3.66 15.22 4.54
C THR A 343 5.11 14.87 4.83
N THR A 344 6.07 15.70 4.42
CA THR A 344 7.49 15.55 4.77
C THR A 344 8.04 16.88 5.26
N GLY A 345 9.34 16.96 5.54
CA GLY A 345 9.96 18.17 6.08
C GLY A 345 10.38 17.97 7.53
N PHE A 346 10.50 19.05 8.29
CA PHE A 346 10.88 18.95 9.70
C PHE A 346 9.78 18.27 10.52
N THR A 347 10.17 17.29 11.34
CA THR A 347 9.33 16.71 12.39
C THR A 347 10.15 16.53 13.66
N LYS A 348 9.61 16.98 14.79
CA LYS A 348 10.25 16.83 16.12
C LYS A 348 10.42 15.37 16.49
N ILE A 349 9.51 14.51 16.05
CA ILE A 349 9.42 13.11 16.46
C ILE A 349 10.64 12.31 15.98
N ALA A 350 11.04 12.48 14.73
CA ALA A 350 12.24 11.85 14.20
C ALA A 350 13.50 12.67 14.44
N SER A 351 13.38 13.94 14.85
CA SER A 351 14.50 14.90 14.89
C SER A 351 15.28 14.94 13.58
N MET A 352 14.57 14.76 12.47
CA MET A 352 15.14 14.75 11.13
C MET A 352 14.58 15.94 10.34
N ARG A 353 15.42 16.47 9.45
CA ARG A 353 15.06 17.50 8.48
C ARG A 353 15.21 16.91 7.09
N MET A 354 14.16 17.00 6.29
CA MET A 354 14.19 16.70 4.88
C MET A 354 14.11 18.03 4.14
N GLY A 355 14.94 18.22 3.10
CA GLY A 355 14.97 19.45 2.30
C GLY A 355 13.61 19.78 1.67
N THR A 356 13.55 20.80 0.80
CA THR A 356 12.30 21.40 0.31
C THR A 356 11.20 20.38 -0.05
N PRO A 357 10.16 20.22 0.79
CA PRO A 357 9.12 19.23 0.59
C PRO A 357 8.45 19.34 -0.78
N ARG A 358 8.01 18.21 -1.32
CA ARG A 358 7.03 18.18 -2.41
C ARG A 358 5.66 17.99 -1.76
N LEU A 359 4.92 19.08 -1.67
CA LEU A 359 3.60 19.11 -1.04
C LEU A 359 2.62 18.23 -1.84
N LEU A 360 1.59 17.78 -1.15
CA LEU A 360 0.44 17.14 -1.76
C LEU A 360 -0.66 18.17 -1.88
N ARG A 361 -1.14 18.41 -3.10
CA ARG A 361 -2.39 19.14 -3.30
C ARG A 361 -3.56 18.21 -3.04
N ILE A 362 -4.45 18.61 -2.15
CA ILE A 362 -5.63 17.84 -1.75
C ILE A 362 -6.87 18.64 -2.11
N ARG A 363 -7.81 17.99 -2.81
CA ARG A 363 -9.10 18.60 -3.19
C ARG A 363 -10.25 17.72 -2.75
N LEU A 364 -11.23 18.32 -2.10
CA LEU A 364 -12.41 17.65 -1.56
C LEU A 364 -13.66 17.99 -2.37
N LYS A 365 -14.47 16.98 -2.64
CA LYS A 365 -15.86 17.11 -3.10
C LYS A 365 -16.71 16.08 -2.38
N GLN A 366 -17.96 16.42 -2.08
CA GLN A 366 -18.81 15.58 -1.24
C GLN A 366 -20.22 15.45 -1.80
N HIS A 367 -20.93 14.41 -1.37
CA HIS A 367 -22.33 14.15 -1.67
C HIS A 367 -22.96 13.29 -0.55
N PRO A 368 -24.25 13.47 -0.19
CA PRO A 368 -25.14 14.54 -0.65
C PRO A 368 -24.80 15.90 -0.03
N ASN A 369 -24.37 15.91 1.23
CA ASN A 369 -24.00 17.11 1.99
C ASN A 369 -22.55 17.01 2.47
N GLU A 370 -22.01 18.13 2.97
CA GLU A 370 -20.70 18.13 3.61
C GLU A 370 -20.75 17.40 4.94
N PHE A 371 -19.85 16.43 5.11
CA PHE A 371 -19.68 15.68 6.36
C PHE A 371 -18.22 15.63 6.79
N LEU A 372 -17.26 15.98 5.93
CA LEU A 372 -15.86 16.16 6.25
C LEU A 372 -15.45 17.61 5.96
N THR A 373 -14.64 18.17 6.84
CA THR A 373 -13.91 19.41 6.55
C THR A 373 -12.62 19.08 5.79
N ILE A 374 -12.05 20.05 5.09
CA ILE A 374 -10.74 19.86 4.44
C ILE A 374 -9.62 19.59 5.47
N ASP A 375 -9.79 20.05 6.71
CA ASP A 375 -8.85 19.81 7.82
C ASP A 375 -8.90 18.35 8.30
N ASP A 376 -10.10 17.75 8.37
CA ASP A 376 -10.24 16.31 8.63
C ASP A 376 -9.53 15.48 7.55
N VAL A 377 -9.67 15.89 6.28
CA VAL A 377 -9.01 15.23 5.16
C VAL A 377 -7.50 15.42 5.21
N ALA A 378 -7.00 16.59 5.65
CA ALA A 378 -5.58 16.81 5.87
C ALA A 378 -5.02 15.83 6.94
N LEU A 379 -5.73 15.70 8.07
CA LEU A 379 -5.39 14.74 9.13
C LEU A 379 -5.43 13.30 8.62
N GLN A 380 -6.47 12.93 7.89
CA GLN A 380 -6.61 11.61 7.27
C GLN A 380 -5.43 11.30 6.33
N VAL A 381 -5.10 12.19 5.41
CA VAL A 381 -3.98 12.00 4.47
C VAL A 381 -2.65 11.92 5.20
N LEU A 382 -2.39 12.76 6.21
CA LEU A 382 -1.17 12.67 7.01
C LEU A 382 -1.12 11.33 7.76
N SER A 383 -2.21 10.91 8.39
CA SER A 383 -2.30 9.66 9.15
C SER A 383 -1.99 8.44 8.27
N LEU A 384 -2.57 8.39 7.08
CA LEU A 384 -2.35 7.31 6.10
C LEU A 384 -0.91 7.25 5.57
N THR A 385 -0.09 8.29 5.74
CA THR A 385 1.35 8.19 5.41
C THR A 385 2.09 7.28 6.40
N LYS A 386 1.57 7.11 7.62
CA LYS A 386 2.23 6.31 8.67
C LYS A 386 1.95 4.82 8.59
N LEU A 387 1.13 4.39 7.64
CA LEU A 387 0.61 3.02 7.57
C LEU A 387 1.26 2.17 6.47
N ASP A 388 2.36 2.65 5.88
CA ASP A 388 3.13 1.87 4.90
C ASP A 388 3.85 0.71 5.60
N TRP A 389 3.21 -0.45 5.63
CA TRP A 389 3.71 -1.62 6.33
C TRP A 389 4.99 -2.23 5.72
N ALA A 390 5.44 -1.73 4.55
CA ALA A 390 6.72 -2.11 3.95
C ALA A 390 7.91 -1.27 4.46
N THR A 391 7.68 -0.22 5.24
CA THR A 391 8.75 0.66 5.74
C THR A 391 8.49 1.17 7.15
N VAL A 392 9.56 1.25 7.94
CA VAL A 392 9.52 1.88 9.27
C VAL A 392 10.05 3.32 9.24
N ALA A 393 10.31 3.85 8.04
CA ALA A 393 10.80 5.20 7.87
C ALA A 393 9.79 6.23 8.40
N PRO A 394 10.24 7.24 9.15
CA PRO A 394 9.33 8.26 9.69
C PRO A 394 8.80 9.23 8.62
N PHE A 395 9.42 9.27 7.44
CA PHE A 395 9.05 10.16 6.33
C PHE A 395 8.57 9.39 5.12
N VAL A 396 7.30 9.03 5.18
CA VAL A 396 6.58 8.57 4.00
C VAL A 396 5.75 9.76 3.51
N ARG A 397 5.95 10.12 2.24
CA ARG A 397 5.27 11.25 1.62
C ARG A 397 3.86 10.92 1.17
N GLU A 398 3.72 9.77 0.51
CA GLU A 398 2.49 9.36 -0.18
C GLU A 398 1.64 8.51 0.78
N PRO A 399 0.32 8.81 0.94
CA PRO A 399 -0.56 8.00 1.77
C PRO A 399 -0.70 6.59 1.19
N VAL A 400 -0.85 5.58 2.05
CA VAL A 400 -0.92 4.18 1.61
C VAL A 400 -2.03 3.89 0.60
N THR A 401 -3.13 4.64 0.64
CA THR A 401 -4.22 4.53 -0.33
C THR A 401 -3.76 4.76 -1.77
N LEU A 402 -2.83 5.71 -1.99
CA LEU A 402 -2.25 5.97 -3.30
C LEU A 402 -1.04 5.09 -3.58
N ARG A 403 -0.18 4.88 -2.59
CA ARG A 403 1.02 4.07 -2.74
C ARG A 403 0.68 2.64 -3.13
N TYR A 404 -0.24 2.00 -2.42
CA TYR A 404 -0.64 0.62 -2.68
C TYR A 404 -1.34 0.51 -4.03
N ALA A 405 -2.16 1.50 -4.38
CA ALA A 405 -2.77 1.58 -5.71
C ALA A 405 -1.69 1.68 -6.81
N ARG A 406 -0.64 2.48 -6.60
CA ARG A 406 0.48 2.64 -7.55
C ARG A 406 1.32 1.36 -7.71
N GLU A 407 1.61 0.65 -6.61
CA GLU A 407 2.37 -0.61 -6.66
C GLU A 407 1.62 -1.68 -7.46
N ILE A 408 0.28 -1.76 -7.31
CA ILE A 408 -0.53 -2.69 -8.09
C ILE A 408 -0.55 -2.28 -9.56
N ALA A 409 -0.73 -0.99 -9.87
CA ALA A 409 -0.66 -0.47 -11.24
C ALA A 409 0.62 -0.90 -11.97
N TYR A 410 1.73 -0.83 -11.24
CA TYR A 410 3.05 -1.10 -11.76
C TYR A 410 3.27 -2.60 -12.01
N LEU A 411 2.69 -3.45 -11.17
CA LEU A 411 2.70 -4.90 -11.37
C LEU A 411 1.78 -5.31 -12.51
N THR A 412 0.56 -4.80 -12.57
CA THR A 412 -0.41 -5.16 -13.61
C THR A 412 0.01 -4.71 -15.01
N ALA A 413 0.79 -3.62 -15.11
CA ALA A 413 1.39 -3.20 -16.38
C ALA A 413 2.37 -4.22 -16.97
N ALA A 414 2.87 -5.17 -16.17
CA ALA A 414 3.87 -6.16 -16.57
C ALA A 414 3.34 -7.61 -16.62
N ILE A 415 2.10 -7.84 -16.20
CA ILE A 415 1.44 -9.15 -16.12
C ILE A 415 0.60 -9.38 -17.38
N SER A 416 0.41 -10.64 -17.82
CA SER A 416 -0.41 -11.00 -18.98
C SER A 416 -1.94 -10.90 -18.67
N GLU A 417 -2.83 -10.78 -19.67
CA GLU A 417 -4.29 -10.81 -19.42
C GLU A 417 -4.72 -12.16 -18.83
N GLU A 418 -4.07 -13.24 -19.26
CA GLU A 418 -4.29 -14.58 -18.72
C GLU A 418 -3.86 -14.69 -17.26
N GLU A 419 -2.67 -14.19 -16.93
CA GLU A 419 -2.14 -14.19 -15.56
C GLU A 419 -3.02 -13.33 -14.64
N TRP A 420 -3.46 -12.15 -15.09
CA TRP A 420 -4.44 -11.34 -14.35
C TRP A 420 -5.75 -12.08 -14.13
N GLY A 421 -6.24 -12.76 -15.17
CA GLY A 421 -7.42 -13.60 -15.09
C GLY A 421 -7.29 -14.71 -14.05
N ARG A 422 -6.08 -15.26 -13.83
CA ARG A 422 -5.80 -16.25 -12.78
C ARG A 422 -5.74 -15.62 -11.38
N ILE A 423 -5.06 -14.48 -11.23
CA ILE A 423 -4.96 -13.73 -9.96
C ILE A 423 -6.35 -13.39 -9.41
N THR A 424 -7.29 -13.04 -10.29
CA THR A 424 -8.65 -12.65 -9.91
C THR A 424 -9.64 -13.83 -9.80
N ARG A 425 -9.22 -15.07 -10.04
CA ARG A 425 -10.07 -16.27 -9.83
C ARG A 425 -10.45 -16.38 -8.35
N PRO A 426 -11.68 -16.81 -8.01
CA PRO A 426 -12.13 -16.88 -6.62
C PRO A 426 -11.19 -17.61 -5.66
N GLU A 427 -10.63 -18.75 -6.08
CA GLU A 427 -9.71 -19.58 -5.25
C GLU A 427 -8.40 -18.85 -4.91
N VAL A 428 -7.78 -18.22 -5.90
CA VAL A 428 -6.53 -17.45 -5.75
C VAL A 428 -6.81 -16.14 -5.01
N ASN A 429 -7.88 -15.45 -5.39
CA ASN A 429 -8.27 -14.18 -4.80
C ASN A 429 -8.67 -14.33 -3.33
N ALA A 430 -9.22 -15.47 -2.90
CA ALA A 430 -9.50 -15.73 -1.49
C ALA A 430 -8.24 -15.66 -0.61
N ILE A 431 -7.06 -15.96 -1.16
CA ILE A 431 -5.76 -15.85 -0.49
C ILE A 431 -5.19 -14.44 -0.68
N LEU A 432 -5.07 -13.99 -1.93
CA LEU A 432 -4.37 -12.75 -2.26
C LEU A 432 -5.14 -11.49 -1.89
N SER A 433 -6.47 -11.49 -1.87
CA SER A 433 -7.25 -10.29 -1.48
C SER A 433 -6.96 -9.86 -0.06
N LYS A 434 -6.57 -10.78 0.84
CA LYS A 434 -6.31 -10.52 2.26
C LYS A 434 -4.84 -10.40 2.61
N ARG A 435 -3.96 -10.47 1.61
CA ARG A 435 -2.52 -10.31 1.78
C ARG A 435 -2.04 -9.17 0.89
N PRO A 436 -1.30 -8.18 1.40
CA PRO A 436 -0.79 -7.08 0.58
C PRO A 436 0.40 -7.57 -0.27
N TRP A 437 0.18 -8.54 -1.16
CA TRP A 437 1.21 -9.26 -1.93
C TRP A 437 2.01 -8.36 -2.88
N PHE A 438 1.45 -7.21 -3.21
CA PHE A 438 2.03 -6.22 -4.11
C PHE A 438 3.11 -5.35 -3.46
N ILE A 439 3.11 -5.16 -2.13
CA ILE A 439 4.04 -4.24 -1.43
C ILE A 439 5.49 -4.70 -1.43
#